data_AF-A0A318U890-F1
#
_entry.id   AF-A0A318U890-F1
#
_cell.length_a   1.000
_cell.length_b   1.000
_cell.length_c   1.000
_cell.angle_alpha   90.00
_cell.angle_beta   90.00
_cell.angle_gamma   90.00
#
_symmetry.space_group_name_H-M   'P 1'
#
loop_
_entity.id
_entity.type
_entity.pdbx_description
1 polymer ?
#
loop_
_entity_poly.entity_id
_entity_poly.type
_entity_poly.pdbx_seq_one_letter_code
_entity_poly.pdbx_strand_id
1 'polypeptide(L)'
;MKKGNKTKFFKTILPIIATSIIPISVISASCENKKIPDSQLKMSVTQHSFKNYNPEYTINDNNLSVYRIKNQEEMAFVDLDEFLKALDGFIDPTKFISRVDYEKHQKIYEVKDEDGQVTAQMVIDWEKNTIFVNGTTFFWSILKPQELTDGNQFLELDYEVKYENENGITFDLSKYHMDIIYKDQKILIPFLIFNTLFMSQNYNNIYFNGDTFTNVFGGIDSYSSATFPPEARQRIKNQATVAKKPQTIKDRVVNFNHLLFAMDYFYGLKDYKKITSFEDYIGNEDKKKILSTNPDEFHEGYINVFHKKLNELHTRLDSFSYYDLSSEESLRESKLKKDPKKYYGEYYNRFFDTKDMLEKNFHKKYPKDIRNYTLDDHIKFIDNDQTAILRTFGFFDGTKEQNQKNDAWKYDTYYLMYEFMKKVKEKETVKNILVDLSMNGGGSVYAMIRALGFMTNKQILNREYNELNKIASITKANVDTQKSDEFKPHDYDQKYKWNILVSLNTFSAANQGTSIVKEMGIAKIIGQKTGGGMSAVFPITFNDGTTLTMSSPNNAVQGEDNKEIESGIDPDYQLDYKDFYDDNAIKKAIAAVNKQ
;
A
#
# COMPACT_ATOMS: atom_id res chain seq x y z
N MET A 1 -3.57 7.98 73.87
CA MET A 1 -4.43 8.58 74.93
C MET A 1 -5.16 9.78 74.35
N LYS A 2 -6.44 9.93 74.75
CA LYS A 2 -7.51 10.81 74.26
C LYS A 2 -7.15 12.26 73.91
N LYS A 3 -7.80 12.76 72.85
CA LYS A 3 -8.59 14.02 72.73
C LYS A 3 -8.92 14.18 71.22
N GLY A 4 -10.10 14.59 70.75
CA GLY A 4 -11.34 15.06 71.33
C GLY A 4 -12.17 15.65 70.18
N ASN A 5 -13.46 15.33 70.13
CA ASN A 5 -14.43 15.87 69.16
C ASN A 5 -14.53 17.40 69.26
N LYS A 6 -14.73 18.07 68.11
CA LYS A 6 -15.66 19.20 67.97
C LYS A 6 -16.04 19.44 66.51
N THR A 7 -17.30 19.13 66.22
CA THR A 7 -18.09 19.51 65.06
C THR A 7 -18.27 21.03 64.98
N LYS A 8 -18.18 21.60 63.78
CA LYS A 8 -18.82 22.89 63.45
C LYS A 8 -19.40 22.83 62.04
N PHE A 9 -20.70 23.03 62.01
CA PHE A 9 -21.59 23.20 60.88
C PHE A 9 -21.28 24.53 60.18
N PHE A 10 -21.10 24.54 58.86
CA PHE A 10 -21.31 25.73 58.03
C PHE A 10 -22.11 25.35 56.79
N LYS A 11 -23.22 26.06 56.62
CA LYS A 11 -24.14 26.00 55.48
C LYS A 11 -23.43 26.53 54.24
N THR A 12 -23.51 25.80 53.14
CA THR A 12 -23.26 26.37 51.81
C THR A 12 -24.42 26.02 50.89
N ILE A 13 -24.99 27.09 50.35
CA ILE A 13 -26.08 27.16 49.39
C ILE A 13 -25.62 26.52 48.08
N LEU A 14 -26.35 25.52 47.60
CA LEU A 14 -26.16 24.90 46.29
C LEU A 14 -26.73 25.84 45.21
N PRO A 15 -25.98 26.23 44.17
CA PRO A 15 -26.56 26.81 42.97
C PRO A 15 -27.13 25.67 42.11
N ILE A 16 -28.40 25.82 41.74
CA ILE A 16 -29.10 25.01 40.75
C ILE A 16 -28.43 25.27 39.39
N ILE A 17 -27.62 24.33 38.92
CA ILE A 17 -27.22 24.25 37.52
C ILE A 17 -28.16 23.25 36.86
N ALA A 18 -29.08 23.78 36.06
CA ALA A 18 -29.93 23.01 35.19
C ALA A 18 -29.07 22.36 34.10
N THR A 19 -28.64 21.12 34.35
CA THR A 19 -28.18 20.21 33.30
C THR A 19 -29.41 19.69 32.57
N SER A 20 -29.64 20.18 31.37
CA SER A 20 -30.48 19.54 30.35
C SER A 20 -29.85 18.20 29.98
N ILE A 21 -30.17 17.18 30.77
CA ILE A 21 -29.92 15.78 30.46
C ILE A 21 -30.85 15.41 29.30
N ILE A 22 -30.31 15.40 28.08
CA ILE A 22 -30.93 14.69 26.97
C ILE A 22 -30.88 13.21 27.36
N PRO A 23 -32.00 12.47 27.38
CA PRO A 23 -31.99 11.07 27.75
C PRO A 23 -31.29 10.30 26.62
N ILE A 24 -30.00 10.01 26.80
CA ILE A 24 -29.39 8.85 26.17
C ILE A 24 -30.10 7.67 26.81
N SER A 25 -31.03 7.06 26.07
CA SER A 25 -31.64 5.80 26.44
C SER A 25 -30.54 4.75 26.53
N VAL A 26 -30.00 4.59 27.73
CA VAL A 26 -29.25 3.41 28.14
C VAL A 26 -30.24 2.27 28.15
N ILE A 27 -30.30 1.50 27.06
CA ILE A 27 -30.92 0.18 27.06
C ILE A 27 -29.87 -0.77 27.65
N SER A 28 -29.73 -0.73 28.97
CA SER A 28 -29.20 -1.85 29.74
C SER A 28 -30.40 -2.60 30.32
N ALA A 29 -30.96 -3.48 29.50
CA ALA A 29 -31.83 -4.55 29.97
C ALA A 29 -31.43 -5.81 29.22
N SER A 30 -31.14 -6.85 29.98
CA SER A 30 -30.90 -8.21 29.51
C SER A 30 -32.09 -8.73 28.72
N CYS A 31 -32.10 -8.44 27.42
CA CYS A 31 -32.71 -9.29 26.42
C CYS A 31 -31.55 -9.76 25.57
N GLU A 32 -31.25 -11.06 25.62
CA GLU A 32 -30.63 -11.71 24.47
C GLU A 32 -31.53 -11.36 23.27
N ASN A 33 -31.15 -10.34 22.50
CA ASN A 33 -31.69 -10.14 21.17
C ASN A 33 -31.26 -11.37 20.40
N LYS A 34 -32.09 -12.42 20.41
CA LYS A 34 -31.89 -13.58 19.55
C LYS A 34 -31.73 -13.05 18.14
N LYS A 35 -30.51 -13.15 17.60
CA LYS A 35 -30.23 -12.84 16.20
C LYS A 35 -31.26 -13.61 15.38
N ILE A 36 -31.99 -12.91 14.52
CA ILE A 36 -32.94 -13.55 13.61
C ILE A 36 -32.13 -14.56 12.80
N PRO A 37 -32.51 -15.85 12.78
CA PRO A 37 -31.78 -16.84 12.00
C PRO A 37 -31.65 -16.39 10.55
N ASP A 38 -30.48 -16.59 9.93
CA ASP A 38 -30.20 -16.13 8.56
C ASP A 38 -31.26 -16.60 7.54
N SER A 39 -31.79 -17.82 7.75
CA SER A 39 -32.88 -18.38 6.95
C SER A 39 -34.15 -17.53 6.96
N GLN A 40 -34.42 -16.80 8.05
CA GLN A 40 -35.58 -15.93 8.24
C GLN A 40 -35.35 -14.48 7.80
N LEU A 41 -34.12 -14.07 7.49
CA LEU A 41 -33.83 -12.74 6.99
C LEU A 41 -34.56 -12.50 5.67
N LYS A 42 -35.25 -11.36 5.58
CA LYS A 42 -35.87 -10.89 4.34
C LYS A 42 -34.86 -10.04 3.58
N MET A 43 -34.46 -10.50 2.41
CA MET A 43 -33.48 -9.80 1.56
C MET A 43 -34.17 -9.04 0.42
N SER A 44 -33.60 -7.90 0.04
CA SER A 44 -33.77 -7.29 -1.28
C SER A 44 -32.58 -7.68 -2.13
N VAL A 45 -32.82 -8.09 -3.37
CA VAL A 45 -31.78 -8.50 -4.32
C VAL A 45 -31.90 -7.65 -5.57
N THR A 46 -30.81 -7.02 -5.95
CA THR A 46 -30.71 -6.16 -7.14
C THR A 46 -29.56 -6.61 -8.03
N GLN A 47 -29.67 -6.37 -9.33
CA GLN A 47 -28.64 -6.70 -10.34
C GLN A 47 -27.95 -5.42 -10.81
N HIS A 48 -26.63 -5.45 -10.89
CA HIS A 48 -25.81 -4.28 -11.21
C HIS A 48 -24.73 -4.62 -12.23
N SER A 49 -24.51 -3.73 -13.19
CA SER A 49 -23.50 -3.94 -14.23
C SER A 49 -22.08 -3.78 -13.67
N PHE A 50 -21.21 -4.74 -13.99
CA PHE A 50 -19.79 -4.74 -13.71
C PHE A 50 -19.00 -4.36 -14.97
N LYS A 51 -17.95 -3.57 -14.78
CA LYS A 51 -17.01 -3.23 -15.84
C LYS A 51 -15.58 -3.15 -15.33
N ASN A 52 -14.65 -3.70 -16.10
CA ASN A 52 -13.22 -3.64 -15.80
C ASN A 52 -12.52 -2.48 -16.50
N TYR A 53 -11.70 -1.75 -15.74
CA TYR A 53 -10.79 -0.71 -16.21
C TYR A 53 -9.35 -0.92 -15.72
N ASN A 54 -9.07 -2.05 -15.07
CA ASN A 54 -7.70 -2.44 -14.77
C ASN A 54 -7.07 -3.03 -16.05
N PRO A 55 -6.02 -2.38 -16.62
CA PRO A 55 -5.45 -2.81 -17.89
C PRO A 55 -4.59 -4.07 -17.78
N GLU A 56 -4.20 -4.51 -16.58
CA GLU A 56 -3.36 -5.71 -16.38
C GLU A 56 -4.13 -7.02 -16.53
N TYR A 57 -5.47 -6.97 -16.56
CA TYR A 57 -6.32 -8.17 -16.57
C TYR A 57 -7.47 -8.00 -17.55
N THR A 58 -7.70 -9.02 -18.37
CA THR A 58 -8.89 -9.11 -19.22
C THR A 58 -10.01 -9.83 -18.46
N ILE A 59 -11.00 -9.06 -17.97
CA ILE A 59 -12.19 -9.58 -17.28
C ILE A 59 -13.44 -9.20 -18.09
N ASN A 60 -14.33 -10.16 -18.33
CA ASN A 60 -15.55 -9.91 -19.09
C ASN A 60 -16.54 -9.02 -18.33
N ASP A 61 -17.19 -8.11 -19.04
CA ASP A 61 -18.34 -7.36 -18.49
C ASP A 61 -19.46 -8.35 -18.13
N ASN A 62 -20.10 -8.13 -16.98
CA ASN A 62 -21.16 -9.01 -16.48
C ASN A 62 -22.15 -8.24 -15.59
N ASN A 63 -23.20 -8.90 -15.11
CA ASN A 63 -24.07 -8.38 -14.05
C ASN A 63 -23.84 -9.17 -12.75
N LEU A 64 -23.81 -8.45 -11.63
CA LEU A 64 -23.56 -8.98 -10.30
C LEU A 64 -24.72 -8.67 -9.37
N SER A 65 -25.06 -9.64 -8.52
CA SER A 65 -26.11 -9.50 -7.52
C SER A 65 -25.61 -8.72 -6.30
N VAL A 66 -26.47 -7.84 -5.78
CA VAL A 66 -26.30 -7.21 -4.47
C VAL A 66 -27.47 -7.60 -3.59
N TYR A 67 -27.15 -8.07 -2.39
CA TYR A 67 -28.11 -8.46 -1.36
C TYR A 67 -28.11 -7.40 -0.26
N ARG A 68 -29.30 -6.97 0.16
CA ARG A 68 -29.49 -6.08 1.31
C ARG A 68 -30.55 -6.64 2.24
N ILE A 69 -30.33 -6.54 3.53
CA ILE A 69 -31.35 -6.90 4.52
C ILE A 69 -32.44 -5.83 4.46
N LYS A 70 -33.71 -6.22 4.35
CA LYS A 70 -34.83 -5.26 4.33
C LYS A 70 -34.84 -4.44 5.61
N ASN A 71 -34.93 -3.12 5.47
CA ASN A 71 -34.85 -2.12 6.56
C ASN A 71 -33.45 -1.92 7.19
N GLN A 72 -32.40 -2.53 6.60
CA GLN A 72 -30.98 -2.34 6.93
C GLN A 72 -30.17 -2.29 5.62
N GLU A 73 -30.41 -1.23 4.84
CA GLU A 73 -29.94 -1.12 3.45
C GLU A 73 -28.55 -0.46 3.33
N GLU A 74 -27.99 0.03 4.44
CA GLU A 74 -26.68 0.68 4.54
C GLU A 74 -25.52 -0.26 4.16
N MET A 75 -25.68 -1.58 4.38
CA MET A 75 -24.66 -2.58 4.08
C MET A 75 -25.07 -3.41 2.86
N ALA A 76 -24.21 -3.42 1.85
CA ALA A 76 -24.32 -4.30 0.70
C ALA A 76 -23.60 -5.63 0.99
N PHE A 77 -24.28 -6.74 0.72
CA PHE A 77 -23.70 -8.08 0.76
C PHE A 77 -23.60 -8.65 -0.66
N VAL A 78 -22.59 -9.50 -0.87
CA VAL A 78 -22.32 -10.16 -2.14
C VAL A 78 -22.19 -11.66 -1.94
N ASP A 79 -22.65 -12.44 -2.91
CA ASP A 79 -22.41 -13.88 -2.95
C ASP A 79 -20.95 -14.12 -3.36
N LEU A 80 -20.19 -14.75 -2.45
CA LEU A 80 -18.76 -14.94 -2.66
C LEU A 80 -18.45 -15.79 -3.90
N ASP A 81 -19.23 -16.83 -4.17
CA ASP A 81 -18.97 -17.69 -5.35
C ASP A 81 -19.27 -16.97 -6.66
N GLU A 82 -20.35 -16.17 -6.68
CA GLU A 82 -20.72 -15.35 -7.83
C GLU A 82 -19.58 -14.38 -8.18
N PHE A 83 -19.03 -13.68 -7.19
CA PHE A 83 -17.96 -12.71 -7.40
C PHE A 83 -16.64 -13.37 -7.79
N LEU A 84 -16.22 -14.45 -7.11
CA LEU A 84 -14.99 -15.16 -7.48
C LEU A 84 -15.04 -15.70 -8.91
N LYS A 85 -16.21 -16.18 -9.36
CA LYS A 85 -16.41 -16.64 -10.74
C LYS A 85 -16.47 -15.49 -11.74
N ALA A 86 -17.17 -14.41 -11.42
CA ALA A 86 -17.34 -13.27 -12.32
C ALA A 86 -16.04 -12.51 -12.58
N LEU A 87 -15.06 -12.65 -11.69
CA LEU A 87 -13.72 -12.09 -11.85
C LEU A 87 -12.75 -13.02 -12.59
N ASP A 88 -13.26 -14.04 -13.30
CA ASP A 88 -12.44 -14.85 -14.21
C ASP A 88 -11.72 -13.96 -15.23
N GLY A 89 -10.39 -14.02 -15.21
CA GLY A 89 -9.50 -13.06 -15.88
C GLY A 89 -8.52 -12.41 -14.90
N PHE A 90 -8.99 -12.13 -13.68
CA PHE A 90 -8.17 -11.73 -12.54
C PHE A 90 -8.02 -12.87 -11.52
N ILE A 91 -9.15 -13.44 -11.11
CA ILE A 91 -9.19 -14.70 -10.37
C ILE A 91 -9.13 -15.84 -11.38
N ASP A 92 -8.49 -16.95 -11.00
CA ASP A 92 -8.56 -18.24 -11.68
C ASP A 92 -9.46 -19.19 -10.86
N PRO A 93 -10.75 -19.33 -11.22
CA PRO A 93 -11.68 -20.20 -10.50
C PRO A 93 -11.30 -21.68 -10.52
N THR A 94 -10.33 -22.09 -11.37
CA THR A 94 -9.86 -23.47 -11.44
C THR A 94 -8.82 -23.81 -10.36
N LYS A 95 -8.23 -22.79 -9.71
CA LYS A 95 -7.18 -22.96 -8.69
C LYS A 95 -7.68 -23.44 -7.34
N PHE A 96 -8.99 -23.35 -7.08
CA PHE A 96 -9.56 -23.74 -5.81
C PHE A 96 -10.80 -24.61 -6.00
N ILE A 97 -11.05 -25.44 -5.00
CA ILE A 97 -12.31 -26.15 -4.82
C ILE A 97 -13.03 -25.59 -3.59
N SER A 98 -14.36 -25.65 -3.58
CA SER A 98 -15.14 -25.27 -2.40
C SER A 98 -16.12 -26.36 -1.97
N ARG A 99 -16.40 -26.42 -0.67
CA ARG A 99 -17.41 -27.32 -0.09
C ARG A 99 -18.09 -26.66 1.11
N VAL A 100 -19.27 -27.18 1.46
CA VAL A 100 -20.02 -26.76 2.64
C VAL A 100 -20.02 -27.89 3.67
N ASP A 101 -19.59 -27.58 4.89
CA ASP A 101 -19.75 -28.43 6.07
C ASP A 101 -20.93 -27.89 6.87
N TYR A 102 -22.08 -28.56 6.74
CA TYR A 102 -23.32 -28.15 7.39
C TYR A 102 -23.33 -28.41 8.89
N GLU A 103 -22.54 -29.36 9.39
CA GLU A 103 -22.47 -29.65 10.82
C GLU A 103 -21.70 -28.57 11.57
N LYS A 104 -20.63 -28.05 10.94
CA LYS A 104 -19.80 -26.99 11.51
C LYS A 104 -20.22 -25.58 11.09
N HIS A 105 -21.23 -25.46 10.23
CA HIS A 105 -21.65 -24.18 9.66
C HIS A 105 -20.50 -23.46 8.94
N GLN A 106 -19.76 -24.20 8.12
CA GLN A 106 -18.55 -23.73 7.45
C GLN A 106 -18.59 -23.89 5.93
N LYS A 107 -18.05 -22.91 5.23
CA LYS A 107 -17.71 -23.02 3.80
C LYS A 107 -16.21 -22.98 3.65
N ILE A 108 -15.65 -24.02 3.03
CA ILE A 108 -14.21 -24.24 2.97
C ILE A 108 -13.79 -24.12 1.51
N TYR A 109 -12.76 -23.31 1.25
CA TYR A 109 -12.08 -23.16 -0.03
C TYR A 109 -10.65 -23.68 0.12
N GLU A 110 -10.20 -24.50 -0.82
CA GLU A 110 -8.87 -25.12 -0.79
C GLU A 110 -8.18 -25.01 -2.14
N VAL A 111 -6.92 -24.60 -2.10
CA VAL A 111 -5.97 -24.69 -3.21
C VAL A 111 -5.11 -25.92 -2.99
N LYS A 112 -4.91 -26.71 -4.05
CA LYS A 112 -4.12 -27.94 -4.01
C LYS A 112 -2.97 -27.88 -5.00
N ASP A 113 -1.86 -28.52 -4.64
CA ASP A 113 -0.77 -28.80 -5.58
C ASP A 113 -1.10 -29.96 -6.52
N GLU A 114 -0.15 -30.30 -7.40
CA GLU A 114 -0.30 -31.39 -8.38
C GLU A 114 -0.45 -32.76 -7.73
N ASP A 115 0.09 -32.95 -6.52
CA ASP A 115 -0.04 -34.18 -5.72
C ASP A 115 -1.35 -34.23 -4.93
N GLY A 116 -2.17 -33.18 -5.00
CA GLY A 116 -3.46 -33.07 -4.33
C GLY A 116 -3.38 -32.66 -2.85
N GLN A 117 -2.21 -32.23 -2.37
CA GLN A 117 -2.03 -31.69 -1.02
C GLN A 117 -2.55 -30.26 -0.94
N VAL A 118 -3.20 -29.91 0.18
CA VAL A 118 -3.73 -28.56 0.39
C VAL A 118 -2.58 -27.61 0.70
N THR A 119 -2.34 -26.63 -0.17
CA THR A 119 -1.27 -25.62 -0.01
C THR A 119 -1.80 -24.31 0.58
N ALA A 120 -3.06 -23.96 0.32
CA ALA A 120 -3.73 -22.83 0.93
C ALA A 120 -5.20 -23.16 1.22
N GLN A 121 -5.72 -22.64 2.33
CA GLN A 121 -7.10 -22.87 2.76
C GLN A 121 -7.71 -21.59 3.32
N MET A 122 -8.98 -21.37 2.98
CA MET A 122 -9.84 -20.39 3.63
C MET A 122 -11.11 -21.07 4.14
N VAL A 123 -11.51 -20.77 5.38
CA VAL A 123 -12.71 -21.30 6.03
C VAL A 123 -13.59 -20.13 6.46
N ILE A 124 -14.82 -20.09 5.97
CA ILE A 124 -15.83 -19.11 6.36
C ILE A 124 -16.81 -19.78 7.30
N ASP A 125 -16.81 -19.37 8.56
CA ASP A 125 -17.71 -19.86 9.60
C ASP A 125 -18.80 -18.81 9.83
N TRP A 126 -20.01 -19.07 9.34
CA TRP A 126 -21.10 -18.09 9.38
C TRP A 126 -21.85 -18.09 10.72
N GLU A 127 -21.65 -19.12 11.55
CA GLU A 127 -22.19 -19.15 12.91
C GLU A 127 -21.30 -18.33 13.86
N LYS A 128 -19.98 -18.52 13.79
CA LYS A 128 -19.00 -17.74 14.56
C LYS A 128 -18.71 -16.37 13.97
N ASN A 129 -19.16 -16.11 12.75
CA ASN A 129 -18.95 -14.87 12.02
C ASN A 129 -17.46 -14.54 11.82
N THR A 130 -16.72 -15.56 11.37
CA THR A 130 -15.27 -15.47 11.16
C THR A 130 -14.85 -15.98 9.78
N ILE A 131 -13.79 -15.39 9.24
CA ILE A 131 -13.07 -15.91 8.07
C ILE A 131 -11.67 -16.30 8.54
N PHE A 132 -11.32 -17.58 8.43
CA PHE A 132 -10.00 -18.10 8.73
C PHE A 132 -9.22 -18.37 7.45
N VAL A 133 -7.92 -18.07 7.43
CA VAL A 133 -6.97 -18.53 6.41
C VAL A 133 -5.74 -19.13 7.07
N ASN A 134 -5.19 -20.20 6.51
CA ASN A 134 -3.93 -20.77 7.02
C ASN A 134 -2.71 -19.87 6.74
N GLY A 135 -2.84 -18.96 5.77
CA GLY A 135 -1.90 -17.90 5.47
C GLY A 135 -2.48 -16.96 4.42
N THR A 136 -1.86 -15.79 4.24
CA THR A 136 -2.30 -14.82 3.22
C THR A 136 -2.15 -15.36 1.80
N THR A 137 -1.30 -16.38 1.59
CA THR A 137 -1.06 -17.05 0.30
C THR A 137 -2.33 -17.42 -0.44
N PHE A 138 -3.42 -17.79 0.26
CA PHE A 138 -4.70 -18.10 -0.37
C PHE A 138 -5.16 -17.00 -1.34
N PHE A 139 -5.04 -15.73 -0.94
CA PHE A 139 -5.49 -14.57 -1.74
C PHE A 139 -4.63 -14.29 -2.98
N TRP A 140 -3.43 -14.88 -3.04
CA TRP A 140 -2.48 -14.72 -4.15
C TRP A 140 -2.44 -15.95 -5.06
N SER A 141 -2.59 -17.15 -4.50
CA SER A 141 -2.50 -18.42 -5.23
C SER A 141 -3.66 -18.68 -6.19
N ILE A 142 -4.74 -17.91 -6.07
CA ILE A 142 -5.93 -18.02 -6.91
C ILE A 142 -5.97 -16.98 -8.03
N LEU A 143 -4.90 -16.19 -8.21
CA LEU A 143 -4.86 -15.12 -9.20
C LEU A 143 -4.27 -15.59 -10.53
N LYS A 144 -4.68 -14.94 -11.61
CA LYS A 144 -3.98 -15.01 -12.89
C LYS A 144 -2.77 -14.06 -12.89
N PRO A 145 -1.71 -14.38 -13.66
CA PRO A 145 -0.58 -13.47 -13.83
C PRO A 145 -0.99 -12.19 -14.58
N GLN A 146 -0.26 -11.11 -14.36
CA GLN A 146 -0.43 -9.85 -15.07
C GLN A 146 -0.16 -9.99 -16.59
N GLU A 147 -0.97 -9.32 -17.40
CA GLU A 147 -0.91 -9.45 -18.86
C GLU A 147 0.12 -8.49 -19.48
N LEU A 148 0.27 -7.27 -18.97
CA LEU A 148 1.06 -6.20 -19.62
C LEU A 148 2.48 -6.10 -19.10
N THR A 149 2.71 -6.34 -17.81
CA THR A 149 4.02 -6.24 -17.16
C THR A 149 4.56 -7.62 -16.80
N ASP A 150 5.89 -7.71 -16.68
CA ASP A 150 6.59 -8.92 -16.20
C ASP A 150 7.75 -8.49 -15.29
N GLY A 151 7.45 -8.38 -13.99
CA GLY A 151 8.44 -8.02 -12.99
C GLY A 151 9.57 -9.05 -12.86
N ASN A 152 9.33 -10.31 -13.23
CA ASN A 152 10.31 -11.39 -13.14
C ASN A 152 11.26 -11.43 -14.34
N GLN A 153 11.03 -10.59 -15.36
CA GLN A 153 11.90 -10.53 -16.53
C GLN A 153 13.35 -10.25 -16.09
N PHE A 154 14.29 -11.08 -16.55
CA PHE A 154 15.73 -11.06 -16.21
C PHE A 154 16.07 -11.47 -14.77
N LEU A 155 15.15 -12.10 -14.06
CA LEU A 155 15.37 -12.60 -12.70
C LEU A 155 15.28 -14.12 -12.65
N GLU A 156 16.20 -14.74 -11.93
CA GLU A 156 16.06 -16.08 -11.40
C GLU A 156 15.91 -15.95 -9.88
N LEU A 157 14.80 -16.46 -9.34
CA LEU A 157 14.36 -16.23 -7.97
C LEU A 157 14.32 -17.53 -7.19
N ASP A 158 14.92 -17.52 -6.01
CA ASP A 158 14.79 -18.53 -4.98
C ASP A 158 14.14 -17.91 -3.74
N TYR A 159 13.28 -18.67 -3.05
CA TYR A 159 12.46 -18.16 -1.96
C TYR A 159 12.66 -18.99 -0.70
N GLU A 160 12.99 -18.31 0.40
CA GLU A 160 13.01 -18.89 1.73
C GLU A 160 11.96 -18.21 2.59
N VAL A 161 11.22 -19.01 3.35
CA VAL A 161 10.21 -18.52 4.29
C VAL A 161 10.45 -19.10 5.67
N LYS A 162 10.27 -18.26 6.69
CA LYS A 162 10.29 -18.63 8.09
C LYS A 162 9.00 -18.18 8.74
N TYR A 163 8.23 -19.15 9.22
CA TYR A 163 7.00 -18.91 9.96
C TYR A 163 7.35 -18.65 11.43
N GLU A 164 7.00 -17.48 11.96
CA GLU A 164 7.06 -17.24 13.41
C GLU A 164 5.77 -17.69 14.10
N ASN A 165 4.68 -17.82 13.34
CA ASN A 165 3.39 -18.29 13.80
C ASN A 165 2.71 -19.15 12.72
N GLU A 166 2.36 -20.39 13.04
CA GLU A 166 1.67 -21.32 12.13
C GLU A 166 0.14 -21.38 12.36
N ASN A 167 -0.39 -20.56 13.27
CA ASN A 167 -1.81 -20.62 13.67
C ASN A 167 -2.79 -20.06 12.62
N GLY A 168 -2.30 -19.58 11.47
CA GLY A 168 -3.10 -18.86 10.48
C GLY A 168 -3.65 -17.53 10.99
N ILE A 169 -4.61 -16.98 10.27
CA ILE A 169 -5.23 -15.68 10.55
C ILE A 169 -6.75 -15.88 10.65
N THR A 170 -7.35 -15.37 11.72
CA THR A 170 -8.81 -15.30 11.87
C THR A 170 -9.28 -13.86 11.82
N PHE A 171 -10.02 -13.52 10.77
CA PHE A 171 -10.77 -12.29 10.65
C PHE A 171 -12.12 -12.45 11.36
N ASP A 172 -12.23 -11.93 12.58
CA ASP A 172 -13.47 -11.87 13.34
C ASP A 172 -14.26 -10.60 12.99
N LEU A 173 -15.38 -10.77 12.28
CA LEU A 173 -16.22 -9.67 11.81
C LEU A 173 -17.13 -9.12 12.91
N SER A 174 -17.36 -9.90 13.97
CA SER A 174 -18.20 -9.48 15.11
C SER A 174 -17.59 -8.30 15.85
N LYS A 175 -16.26 -8.22 15.92
CA LYS A 175 -15.50 -7.10 16.50
C LYS A 175 -15.79 -5.75 15.82
N TYR A 176 -16.27 -5.79 14.58
CA TYR A 176 -16.52 -4.61 13.76
C TYR A 176 -17.99 -4.49 13.37
N HIS A 177 -18.89 -5.18 14.08
CA HIS A 177 -20.34 -5.13 13.83
C HIS A 177 -20.72 -5.40 12.36
N MET A 178 -19.98 -6.30 11.72
CA MET A 178 -20.26 -6.83 10.39
C MET A 178 -20.69 -8.29 10.52
N ASP A 179 -21.39 -8.81 9.53
CA ASP A 179 -21.99 -10.15 9.61
C ASP A 179 -21.69 -10.97 8.35
N ILE A 180 -21.61 -12.29 8.51
CA ILE A 180 -21.56 -13.28 7.44
C ILE A 180 -22.92 -13.98 7.46
N ILE A 181 -23.57 -14.04 6.30
CA ILE A 181 -24.92 -14.58 6.20
C ILE A 181 -24.91 -15.82 5.33
N TYR A 182 -25.40 -16.94 5.85
CA TYR A 182 -25.67 -18.12 5.04
C TYR A 182 -27.16 -18.22 4.72
N LYS A 183 -27.53 -17.93 3.48
CA LYS A 183 -28.93 -17.93 3.04
C LYS A 183 -29.09 -18.51 1.64
N ASP A 184 -30.09 -19.36 1.47
CA ASP A 184 -30.44 -19.96 0.17
C ASP A 184 -29.22 -20.65 -0.49
N GLN A 185 -28.44 -21.36 0.33
CA GLN A 185 -27.17 -22.03 -0.03
C GLN A 185 -26.02 -21.10 -0.45
N LYS A 186 -26.15 -19.79 -0.24
CA LYS A 186 -25.13 -18.79 -0.56
C LYS A 186 -24.44 -18.30 0.71
N ILE A 187 -23.13 -18.07 0.59
CA ILE A 187 -22.37 -17.32 1.59
C ILE A 187 -22.32 -15.87 1.14
N LEU A 188 -23.04 -15.04 1.87
CA LEU A 188 -23.08 -13.60 1.64
C LEU A 188 -22.14 -12.93 2.63
N ILE A 189 -21.16 -12.21 2.11
CA ILE A 189 -20.24 -11.39 2.91
C ILE A 189 -20.43 -9.91 2.60
N PRO A 190 -20.12 -8.99 3.53
CA PRO A 190 -20.16 -7.56 3.23
C PRO A 190 -19.24 -7.26 2.06
N PHE A 191 -19.73 -6.50 1.08
CA PHE A 191 -18.99 -6.17 -0.14
C PHE A 191 -17.60 -5.58 0.16
N LEU A 192 -17.50 -4.76 1.21
CA LEU A 192 -16.25 -4.14 1.64
C LEU A 192 -15.22 -5.15 2.15
N ILE A 193 -15.67 -6.20 2.84
CA ILE A 193 -14.81 -7.31 3.28
C ILE A 193 -14.34 -8.10 2.07
N PHE A 194 -15.23 -8.41 1.13
CA PHE A 194 -14.84 -9.01 -0.15
C PHE A 194 -13.75 -8.18 -0.85
N ASN A 195 -13.99 -6.87 -0.98
CA ASN A 195 -13.08 -5.98 -1.68
C ASN A 195 -11.71 -5.92 -0.98
N THR A 196 -11.66 -5.74 0.34
CA THR A 196 -10.40 -5.70 1.09
C THR A 196 -9.62 -7.01 1.00
N LEU A 197 -10.29 -8.16 1.15
CA LEU A 197 -9.62 -9.46 1.20
C LEU A 197 -9.17 -9.94 -0.20
N PHE A 198 -10.01 -9.82 -1.22
CA PHE A 198 -9.74 -10.41 -2.53
C PHE A 198 -9.18 -9.44 -3.56
N MET A 199 -9.46 -8.14 -3.39
CA MET A 199 -9.08 -7.12 -4.35
C MET A 199 -7.91 -6.29 -3.82
N SER A 200 -8.09 -5.59 -2.69
CA SER A 200 -7.15 -4.56 -2.21
C SER A 200 -5.74 -5.12 -1.94
N GLN A 201 -5.64 -6.35 -1.42
CA GLN A 201 -4.35 -7.07 -1.26
C GLN A 201 -3.54 -7.11 -2.53
N ASN A 202 -4.19 -7.22 -3.68
CA ASN A 202 -3.56 -7.41 -4.99
C ASN A 202 -3.46 -6.11 -5.79
N TYR A 203 -3.48 -4.97 -5.10
CA TYR A 203 -3.47 -3.63 -5.72
C TYR A 203 -4.57 -3.46 -6.77
N ASN A 204 -5.78 -3.98 -6.49
CA ASN A 204 -6.96 -3.90 -7.35
C ASN A 204 -8.15 -3.52 -6.46
N ASN A 205 -9.11 -2.72 -6.94
CA ASN A 205 -10.32 -2.44 -6.16
C ASN A 205 -11.55 -2.33 -7.04
N ILE A 206 -12.69 -2.79 -6.50
CA ILE A 206 -14.00 -2.58 -7.08
C ILE A 206 -14.70 -1.45 -6.32
N TYR A 207 -15.25 -0.49 -7.06
CA TYR A 207 -16.17 0.52 -6.52
C TYR A 207 -17.60 0.10 -6.77
N PHE A 208 -18.45 0.22 -5.75
CA PHE A 208 -19.89 0.10 -5.89
C PHE A 208 -20.56 1.44 -5.54
N ASN A 209 -21.08 2.13 -6.54
CA ASN A 209 -21.60 3.49 -6.39
C ASN A 209 -23.13 3.56 -6.14
N GLY A 210 -23.73 2.41 -5.82
CA GLY A 210 -25.18 2.21 -5.64
C GLY A 210 -25.91 1.69 -6.89
N ASP A 211 -25.28 1.73 -8.07
CA ASP A 211 -25.89 1.27 -9.33
C ASP A 211 -24.97 0.36 -10.16
N THR A 212 -23.66 0.57 -10.08
CA THR A 212 -22.69 -0.13 -10.92
C THR A 212 -21.47 -0.55 -10.12
N PHE A 213 -20.84 -1.64 -10.57
CA PHE A 213 -19.51 -2.07 -10.15
C PHE A 213 -18.46 -1.62 -11.18
N THR A 214 -17.35 -1.08 -10.69
CA THR A 214 -16.22 -0.64 -11.52
C THR A 214 -14.91 -1.14 -10.92
N ASN A 215 -14.21 -2.05 -11.62
CA ASN A 215 -12.90 -2.56 -11.21
C ASN A 215 -11.78 -1.67 -11.76
N VAL A 216 -10.79 -1.33 -10.93
CA VAL A 216 -9.65 -0.48 -11.30
C VAL A 216 -8.36 -0.94 -10.65
N PHE A 217 -7.22 -0.62 -11.29
CA PHE A 217 -5.90 -0.81 -10.70
C PHE A 217 -5.68 0.16 -9.52
N GLY A 218 -5.40 -0.39 -8.35
CA GLY A 218 -5.33 0.33 -7.09
C GLY A 218 -6.68 0.93 -6.74
N GLY A 219 -6.73 2.25 -6.58
CA GLY A 219 -7.95 3.05 -6.49
C GLY A 219 -7.78 4.40 -7.18
N ILE A 220 -8.84 5.20 -7.20
CA ILE A 220 -8.82 6.58 -7.71
C ILE A 220 -7.64 7.32 -7.09
N ASP A 221 -6.74 7.81 -7.95
CA ASP A 221 -5.57 8.63 -7.60
C ASP A 221 -4.50 7.95 -6.70
N SER A 222 -4.58 6.63 -6.49
CA SER A 222 -3.66 5.88 -5.60
C SER A 222 -2.22 5.79 -6.08
N TYR A 223 -1.96 5.68 -7.40
CA TYR A 223 -0.61 5.50 -7.96
C TYR A 223 -0.15 6.72 -8.78
N SER A 224 -1.05 7.28 -9.60
CA SER A 224 -0.88 8.56 -10.29
C SER A 224 -2.22 9.04 -10.82
N SER A 225 -2.58 10.30 -10.57
CA SER A 225 -3.84 10.86 -11.03
C SER A 225 -3.90 11.09 -12.54
N ALA A 226 -2.73 11.31 -13.17
CA ALA A 226 -2.64 11.62 -14.60
C ALA A 226 -2.91 10.40 -15.50
N THR A 227 -2.87 9.19 -14.95
CA THR A 227 -3.03 7.93 -15.69
C THR A 227 -4.33 7.20 -15.35
N PHE A 228 -5.16 7.74 -14.44
CA PHE A 228 -6.42 7.10 -14.09
C PHE A 228 -7.45 7.29 -15.21
N PRO A 229 -8.13 6.22 -15.70
CA PRO A 229 -9.04 6.34 -16.84
C PRO A 229 -10.19 7.33 -16.55
N PRO A 230 -10.36 8.40 -17.34
CA PRO A 230 -11.42 9.40 -17.13
C PRO A 230 -12.82 8.77 -17.11
N GLU A 231 -13.06 7.77 -17.96
CA GLU A 231 -14.33 7.06 -18.04
C GLU A 231 -14.61 6.24 -16.77
N ALA A 232 -13.56 5.66 -16.16
CA ALA A 232 -13.68 4.98 -14.87
C ALA A 232 -14.06 5.99 -13.77
N ARG A 233 -13.43 7.18 -13.76
CA ARG A 233 -13.76 8.24 -12.79
C ARG A 233 -15.20 8.69 -12.94
N GLN A 234 -15.64 8.91 -14.18
CA GLN A 234 -17.02 9.30 -14.47
C GLN A 234 -18.02 8.24 -14.00
N ARG A 235 -17.75 6.96 -14.27
CA ARG A 235 -18.59 5.84 -13.81
C ARG A 235 -18.63 5.75 -12.29
N ILE A 236 -17.50 5.92 -11.61
CA ILE A 236 -17.42 5.80 -10.15
C ILE A 236 -18.08 6.99 -9.45
N LYS A 237 -17.73 8.23 -9.83
CA LYS A 237 -18.14 9.45 -9.12
C LYS A 237 -19.40 10.08 -9.71
N ASN A 238 -19.36 10.48 -10.99
CA ASN A 238 -20.44 11.27 -11.59
C ASN A 238 -21.75 10.48 -11.75
N GLN A 239 -21.66 9.16 -11.88
CA GLN A 239 -22.83 8.27 -11.98
C GLN A 239 -23.25 7.67 -10.62
N ALA A 240 -22.64 8.10 -9.51
CA ALA A 240 -22.96 7.56 -8.19
C ALA A 240 -24.42 7.85 -7.79
N THR A 241 -25.22 6.80 -7.69
CA THR A 241 -26.63 6.92 -7.30
C THR A 241 -26.79 6.98 -5.78
N VAL A 242 -25.84 6.44 -5.03
CA VAL A 242 -25.84 6.49 -3.56
C VAL A 242 -25.81 7.93 -3.03
N ALA A 243 -25.14 8.84 -3.75
CA ALA A 243 -25.06 10.27 -3.42
C ALA A 243 -26.33 11.07 -3.73
N LYS A 244 -27.34 10.46 -4.39
CA LYS A 244 -28.63 11.12 -4.66
C LYS A 244 -29.53 11.21 -3.42
N LYS A 245 -29.19 10.47 -2.35
CA LYS A 245 -29.86 10.54 -1.06
C LYS A 245 -28.88 11.12 -0.02
N PRO A 246 -29.35 11.85 1.00
CA PRO A 246 -28.49 12.29 2.08
C PRO A 246 -27.80 11.10 2.77
N GLN A 247 -26.51 11.24 3.09
CA GLN A 247 -25.79 10.25 3.88
C GLN A 247 -26.39 10.19 5.30
N THR A 248 -26.58 8.98 5.82
CA THR A 248 -27.11 8.76 7.16
C THR A 248 -26.00 8.42 8.16
N ILE A 249 -26.29 8.56 9.46
CA ILE A 249 -25.37 8.13 10.52
C ILE A 249 -25.05 6.63 10.41
N LYS A 250 -26.01 5.80 9.98
CA LYS A 250 -25.78 4.37 9.78
C LYS A 250 -24.74 4.11 8.69
N ASP A 251 -24.80 4.83 7.57
CA ASP A 251 -23.80 4.74 6.50
C ASP A 251 -22.40 5.09 7.03
N ARG A 252 -22.30 6.13 7.88
CA ARG A 252 -21.03 6.51 8.52
C ARG A 252 -20.51 5.45 9.48
N VAL A 253 -21.40 4.83 10.26
CA VAL A 253 -21.02 3.73 11.17
C VAL A 253 -20.50 2.52 10.40
N VAL A 254 -21.16 2.14 9.29
CA VAL A 254 -20.68 1.05 8.43
C VAL A 254 -19.27 1.35 7.88
N ASN A 255 -19.05 2.58 7.40
CA ASN A 255 -17.72 3.00 6.94
C ASN A 255 -16.68 2.99 8.05
N PHE A 256 -17.02 3.49 9.24
CA PHE A 256 -16.10 3.52 10.37
C PHE A 256 -15.71 2.11 10.82
N ASN A 257 -16.67 1.19 10.86
CA ASN A 257 -16.43 -0.21 11.19
C ASN A 257 -15.51 -0.91 10.19
N HIS A 258 -15.71 -0.67 8.89
CA HIS A 258 -14.81 -1.19 7.86
C HIS A 258 -13.42 -0.55 7.93
N LEU A 259 -13.33 0.76 8.23
CA LEU A 259 -12.07 1.43 8.48
C LEU A 259 -11.31 0.76 9.64
N LEU A 260 -11.96 0.52 10.76
CA LEU A 260 -11.34 -0.16 11.90
C LEU A 260 -10.86 -1.56 11.50
N PHE A 261 -11.69 -2.36 10.82
CA PHE A 261 -11.30 -3.67 10.30
C PHE A 261 -10.03 -3.58 9.43
N ALA A 262 -10.03 -2.67 8.45
CA ALA A 262 -8.92 -2.52 7.53
C ALA A 262 -7.64 -2.10 8.26
N MET A 263 -7.71 -1.08 9.13
CA MET A 263 -6.52 -0.59 9.82
C MET A 263 -6.00 -1.57 10.88
N ASP A 264 -6.89 -2.25 11.62
CA ASP A 264 -6.46 -3.16 12.69
C ASP A 264 -5.80 -4.44 12.17
N TYR A 265 -6.25 -4.98 11.03
CA TYR A 265 -5.62 -6.16 10.41
C TYR A 265 -4.51 -5.80 9.42
N PHE A 266 -4.66 -4.73 8.64
CA PHE A 266 -3.82 -4.51 7.46
C PHE A 266 -2.83 -3.34 7.58
N TYR A 267 -2.87 -2.52 8.63
CA TYR A 267 -1.86 -1.48 8.78
C TYR A 267 -0.53 -2.03 9.29
N GLY A 268 0.48 -2.11 8.42
CA GLY A 268 1.75 -2.78 8.73
C GLY A 268 2.70 -2.01 9.63
N LEU A 269 2.40 -0.76 9.99
CA LEU A 269 3.24 0.03 10.91
C LEU A 269 2.69 0.05 12.35
N LYS A 270 1.72 -0.82 12.69
CA LYS A 270 1.15 -0.89 14.04
C LYS A 270 2.21 -1.11 15.11
N ASP A 271 3.04 -2.14 14.95
CA ASP A 271 4.04 -2.50 15.96
C ASP A 271 5.13 -1.43 16.07
N TYR A 272 5.62 -0.93 14.92
CA TYR A 272 6.57 0.20 14.86
C TYR A 272 6.04 1.47 15.55
N LYS A 273 4.77 1.84 15.30
CA LYS A 273 4.13 3.02 15.91
C LYS A 273 3.51 2.73 17.28
N LYS A 274 3.60 1.50 17.79
CA LYS A 274 3.02 1.04 19.07
C LYS A 274 1.50 1.25 19.14
N ILE A 275 0.80 0.98 18.04
CA ILE A 275 -0.66 1.08 17.93
C ILE A 275 -1.27 -0.28 18.26
N THR A 276 -1.97 -0.37 19.38
CA THR A 276 -2.67 -1.60 19.80
C THR A 276 -4.05 -1.74 19.15
N SER A 277 -4.80 -0.64 19.07
CA SER A 277 -6.14 -0.53 18.50
C SER A 277 -6.25 0.78 17.71
N PHE A 278 -6.80 0.70 16.50
CA PHE A 278 -7.04 1.89 15.71
C PHE A 278 -8.18 2.76 16.23
N GLU A 279 -9.16 2.18 16.92
CA GLU A 279 -10.21 2.96 17.55
C GLU A 279 -9.64 3.91 18.61
N ASP A 280 -8.75 3.40 19.46
CA ASP A 280 -8.06 4.18 20.49
C ASP A 280 -7.13 5.23 19.86
N TYR A 281 -6.42 4.84 18.79
CA TYR A 281 -5.50 5.73 18.09
C TYR A 281 -6.20 6.91 17.40
N ILE A 282 -7.36 6.68 16.79
CA ILE A 282 -8.20 7.73 16.21
C ILE A 282 -8.65 8.70 17.32
N GLY A 283 -9.10 8.15 18.45
CA GLY A 283 -9.56 8.93 19.59
C GLY A 283 -10.92 9.59 19.40
N ASN A 284 -11.51 10.03 20.51
CA ASN A 284 -12.92 10.46 20.55
C ASN A 284 -13.25 11.66 19.63
N GLU A 285 -12.34 12.64 19.53
CA GLU A 285 -12.58 13.85 18.74
C GLU A 285 -12.66 13.57 17.24
N ASP A 286 -11.67 12.85 16.70
CA ASP A 286 -11.66 12.51 15.27
C ASP A 286 -12.69 11.41 14.95
N LYS A 287 -12.98 10.49 15.89
CA LYS A 287 -14.10 9.55 15.75
C LYS A 287 -15.42 10.29 15.55
N LYS A 288 -15.69 11.33 16.34
CA LYS A 288 -16.91 12.15 16.19
C LYS A 288 -16.99 12.81 14.81
N LYS A 289 -15.86 13.32 14.31
CA LYS A 289 -15.77 13.90 12.95
C LYS A 289 -16.03 12.86 11.87
N ILE A 290 -15.38 11.69 11.94
CA ILE A 290 -15.52 10.60 10.96
C ILE A 290 -16.96 10.06 10.91
N LEU A 291 -17.65 10.05 12.06
CA LEU A 291 -19.06 9.65 12.16
C LEU A 291 -20.06 10.73 11.73
N SER A 292 -19.61 11.94 11.42
CA SER A 292 -20.46 13.02 10.92
C SER A 292 -21.02 12.69 9.54
N THR A 293 -22.25 13.14 9.26
CA THR A 293 -22.85 13.09 7.91
C THR A 293 -22.45 14.28 7.04
N ASN A 294 -21.65 15.22 7.57
CA ASN A 294 -21.12 16.35 6.83
C ASN A 294 -19.78 15.96 6.16
N PRO A 295 -19.69 15.96 4.81
CA PRO A 295 -18.47 15.65 4.07
C PRO A 295 -17.22 16.35 4.56
N ASP A 296 -17.31 17.67 4.76
CA ASP A 296 -16.16 18.46 5.21
C ASP A 296 -15.65 18.00 6.59
N GLU A 297 -16.55 17.63 7.50
CA GLU A 297 -16.17 17.16 8.84
C GLU A 297 -15.50 15.79 8.81
N PHE A 298 -16.07 14.81 8.10
CA PHE A 298 -15.49 13.48 8.11
C PHE A 298 -14.19 13.39 7.30
N HIS A 299 -14.02 14.19 6.23
CA HIS A 299 -12.69 14.30 5.60
C HIS A 299 -11.68 14.96 6.51
N GLU A 300 -12.08 15.97 7.28
CA GLU A 300 -11.18 16.57 8.25
C GLU A 300 -10.72 15.52 9.28
N GLY A 301 -11.64 14.67 9.76
CA GLY A 301 -11.32 13.53 10.62
C GLY A 301 -10.30 12.57 9.97
N TYR A 302 -10.52 12.18 8.71
CA TYR A 302 -9.56 11.36 7.97
C TYR A 302 -8.19 12.04 7.80
N ILE A 303 -8.15 13.31 7.42
CA ILE A 303 -6.91 14.07 7.24
C ILE A 303 -6.14 14.17 8.58
N ASN A 304 -6.84 14.44 9.68
CA ASN A 304 -6.22 14.51 11.00
C ASN A 304 -5.54 13.18 11.38
N VAL A 305 -6.20 12.05 11.12
CA VAL A 305 -5.63 10.73 11.42
C VAL A 305 -4.51 10.37 10.44
N PHE A 306 -4.80 10.36 9.14
CA PHE A 306 -3.92 9.74 8.15
C PHE A 306 -2.79 10.64 7.67
N HIS A 307 -3.01 11.95 7.56
CA HIS A 307 -1.97 12.87 7.08
C HIS A 307 -1.19 13.54 8.20
N LYS A 308 -1.80 13.71 9.39
CA LYS A 308 -1.17 14.44 10.50
C LYS A 308 -0.72 13.56 11.65
N LYS A 309 -1.58 12.66 12.16
CA LYS A 309 -1.24 11.80 13.32
C LYS A 309 -0.28 10.68 12.94
N LEU A 310 -0.58 9.91 11.89
CA LEU A 310 0.30 8.83 11.42
C LEU A 310 1.65 9.37 10.93
N ASN A 311 1.63 10.54 10.28
CA ASN A 311 2.81 11.32 9.89
C ASN A 311 3.88 10.51 9.13
N GLU A 312 3.45 9.74 8.14
CA GLU A 312 4.30 9.01 7.19
C GLU A 312 3.69 9.11 5.76
N LEU A 313 4.43 8.67 4.73
CA LEU A 313 4.11 8.99 3.32
C LEU A 313 3.33 7.89 2.57
N HIS A 314 3.35 6.66 3.05
CA HIS A 314 2.60 5.54 2.45
C HIS A 314 1.13 5.55 2.87
N THR A 315 0.75 6.23 3.95
CA THR A 315 -0.67 6.41 4.31
C THR A 315 -1.23 7.77 3.95
N ARG A 316 -2.28 7.78 3.12
CA ARG A 316 -2.90 9.00 2.61
C ARG A 316 -4.31 8.76 2.07
N LEU A 317 -5.14 9.79 2.21
CA LEU A 317 -6.39 9.93 1.47
C LEU A 317 -6.11 10.29 0.01
N ASP A 318 -6.52 9.45 -0.94
CA ASP A 318 -6.33 9.67 -2.37
C ASP A 318 -7.56 10.28 -3.04
N SER A 319 -8.76 9.93 -2.58
CA SER A 319 -10.01 10.50 -3.09
C SER A 319 -11.05 10.71 -1.99
N PHE A 320 -11.85 11.77 -2.12
CA PHE A 320 -13.02 12.00 -1.29
C PHE A 320 -14.17 11.03 -1.60
N SER A 321 -15.29 11.19 -0.90
CA SER A 321 -16.46 10.30 -0.94
C SER A 321 -17.32 10.55 -2.19
N TYR A 322 -18.42 9.81 -2.35
CA TYR A 322 -19.45 10.05 -3.36
C TYR A 322 -20.29 11.30 -3.05
N TYR A 323 -20.32 11.74 -1.78
CA TYR A 323 -21.10 12.89 -1.31
C TYR A 323 -20.39 14.23 -1.54
N ASP A 324 -19.23 14.21 -2.17
CA ASP A 324 -18.45 15.37 -2.56
C ASP A 324 -18.71 15.79 -4.00
N LEU A 325 -18.43 17.05 -4.29
CA LEU A 325 -18.40 17.53 -5.67
C LEU A 325 -17.32 16.79 -6.45
N SER A 326 -17.72 16.16 -7.56
CA SER A 326 -16.79 15.51 -8.47
C SER A 326 -15.83 16.55 -9.07
N SER A 327 -14.53 16.27 -9.00
CA SER A 327 -13.47 17.03 -9.66
C SER A 327 -12.78 16.14 -10.70
N GLU A 328 -12.43 16.71 -11.84
CA GLU A 328 -11.53 16.06 -12.81
C GLU A 328 -10.09 16.02 -12.28
N GLU A 329 -9.67 17.06 -11.54
CA GLU A 329 -8.39 17.08 -10.83
C GLU A 329 -8.44 16.17 -9.59
N SER A 330 -7.33 15.49 -9.30
CA SER A 330 -7.19 14.68 -8.08
C SER A 330 -7.34 15.51 -6.82
N LEU A 331 -7.71 14.86 -5.71
CA LEU A 331 -7.81 15.50 -4.40
C LEU A 331 -6.49 16.20 -4.02
N ARG A 332 -5.37 15.54 -4.31
CA ARG A 332 -4.04 16.07 -4.03
C ARG A 332 -3.80 17.40 -4.75
N GLU A 333 -3.99 17.45 -6.06
CA GLU A 333 -3.69 18.65 -6.86
C GLU A 333 -4.74 19.75 -6.64
N SER A 334 -6.02 19.39 -6.54
CA SER A 334 -7.12 20.36 -6.40
C SER A 334 -7.18 21.05 -5.04
N LYS A 335 -6.80 20.37 -3.94
CA LYS A 335 -6.96 20.86 -2.56
C LYS A 335 -5.70 20.72 -1.71
N LEU A 336 -5.16 19.51 -1.56
CA LEU A 336 -4.18 19.23 -0.50
C LEU A 336 -2.82 19.89 -0.74
N LYS A 337 -2.31 19.85 -1.97
CA LYS A 337 -1.02 20.43 -2.37
C LYS A 337 -1.02 21.95 -2.38
N LYS A 338 -2.20 22.60 -2.46
CA LYS A 338 -2.31 24.06 -2.45
C LYS A 338 -2.06 24.67 -1.07
N ASP A 339 -2.25 23.90 -0.01
CA ASP A 339 -1.98 24.32 1.38
C ASP A 339 -1.46 23.13 2.22
N PRO A 340 -0.25 22.64 1.92
CA PRO A 340 0.25 21.38 2.50
C PRO A 340 0.46 21.48 4.01
N LYS A 341 0.81 22.67 4.54
CA LYS A 341 0.97 22.90 5.98
C LYS A 341 -0.34 22.77 6.75
N LYS A 342 -1.48 23.03 6.10
CA LYS A 342 -2.81 22.84 6.70
C LYS A 342 -3.22 21.37 6.74
N TYR A 343 -2.87 20.60 5.72
CA TYR A 343 -3.40 19.24 5.53
C TYR A 343 -2.46 18.13 5.96
N TYR A 344 -1.14 18.34 5.94
CA TYR A 344 -0.15 17.31 6.25
C TYR A 344 0.64 17.60 7.51
N GLY A 345 1.14 16.52 8.14
CA GLY A 345 2.07 16.58 9.26
C GLY A 345 3.48 17.04 8.88
N GLU A 346 4.34 17.17 9.88
CA GLU A 346 5.70 17.70 9.73
C GLU A 346 6.55 16.87 8.77
N TYR A 347 6.41 15.54 8.80
CA TYR A 347 7.27 14.65 8.02
C TYR A 347 7.08 14.86 6.52
N TYR A 348 5.82 14.92 6.07
CA TYR A 348 5.47 15.23 4.70
C TYR A 348 6.03 16.59 4.26
N ASN A 349 5.81 17.64 5.06
CA ASN A 349 6.26 18.98 4.71
C ASN A 349 7.80 19.01 4.60
N ARG A 350 8.52 18.41 5.54
CA ARG A 350 9.99 18.30 5.48
C ARG A 350 10.47 17.53 4.25
N PHE A 351 9.81 16.44 3.91
CA PHE A 351 10.14 15.62 2.75
C PHE A 351 10.00 16.42 1.45
N PHE A 352 8.87 17.10 1.25
CA PHE A 352 8.61 17.88 0.03
C PHE A 352 9.39 19.20 -0.03
N ASP A 353 9.63 19.87 1.10
CA ASP A 353 10.52 21.04 1.15
C ASP A 353 11.96 20.66 0.75
N THR A 354 12.42 19.48 1.19
CA THR A 354 13.74 18.95 0.79
C THR A 354 13.76 18.61 -0.70
N LYS A 355 12.68 17.99 -1.21
CA LYS A 355 12.54 17.66 -2.63
C LYS A 355 12.59 18.91 -3.49
N ASP A 356 11.80 19.93 -3.17
CA ASP A 356 11.75 21.20 -3.92
C ASP A 356 13.11 21.90 -3.92
N MET A 357 13.83 21.86 -2.78
CA MET A 357 15.19 22.39 -2.69
C MET A 357 16.16 21.61 -3.60
N LEU A 358 16.13 20.28 -3.58
CA LEU A 358 16.97 19.44 -4.43
C LEU A 358 16.65 19.65 -5.91
N GLU A 359 15.37 19.68 -6.29
CA GLU A 359 14.91 19.97 -7.65
C GLU A 359 15.40 21.34 -8.12
N LYS A 360 15.32 22.37 -7.28
CA LYS A 360 15.82 23.71 -7.62
C LYS A 360 17.33 23.72 -7.83
N ASN A 361 18.09 23.08 -6.94
CA ASN A 361 19.55 23.00 -7.03
C ASN A 361 19.97 22.18 -8.27
N PHE A 362 19.25 21.10 -8.54
CA PHE A 362 19.43 20.25 -9.71
C PHE A 362 19.18 21.05 -10.99
N HIS A 363 18.04 21.74 -11.10
CA HIS A 363 17.67 22.53 -12.27
C HIS A 363 18.63 23.71 -12.54
N LYS A 364 19.19 24.31 -11.49
CA LYS A 364 20.24 25.34 -11.63
C LYS A 364 21.48 24.80 -12.34
N LYS A 365 21.82 23.52 -12.14
CA LYS A 365 22.96 22.85 -12.79
C LYS A 365 22.55 22.23 -14.14
N TYR A 366 21.33 21.72 -14.23
CA TYR A 366 20.77 20.96 -15.34
C TYR A 366 19.40 21.57 -15.75
N PRO A 367 19.40 22.64 -16.57
CA PRO A 367 18.18 23.41 -16.85
C PRO A 367 17.18 22.69 -17.76
N LYS A 368 17.52 21.51 -18.29
CA LYS A 368 16.62 20.71 -19.09
C LYS A 368 15.53 20.08 -18.19
N ASP A 369 14.29 20.05 -18.66
CA ASP A 369 13.20 19.35 -18.00
C ASP A 369 13.44 17.83 -18.03
N ILE A 370 13.35 17.18 -16.86
CA ILE A 370 13.56 15.73 -16.68
C ILE A 370 12.67 14.92 -17.63
N ARG A 371 11.45 15.39 -17.92
CA ARG A 371 10.51 14.71 -18.84
C ARG A 371 11.02 14.62 -20.28
N ASN A 372 12.00 15.44 -20.64
CA ASN A 372 12.59 15.50 -21.98
C ASN A 372 14.01 14.93 -22.02
N TYR A 373 14.47 14.26 -20.96
CA TYR A 373 15.83 13.72 -20.90
C TYR A 373 16.04 12.67 -22.00
N THR A 374 17.20 12.74 -22.64
CA THR A 374 17.77 11.64 -23.42
C THR A 374 18.60 10.76 -22.50
N LEU A 375 19.01 9.59 -22.99
CA LEU A 375 19.90 8.70 -22.26
C LEU A 375 21.17 9.43 -21.76
N ASP A 376 21.73 10.33 -22.56
CA ASP A 376 22.93 11.09 -22.20
C ASP A 376 22.70 12.12 -21.09
N ASP A 377 21.47 12.62 -20.90
CA ASP A 377 21.18 13.54 -19.79
C ASP A 377 21.18 12.81 -18.43
N HIS A 378 20.86 11.52 -18.43
CA HIS A 378 20.95 10.67 -17.23
C HIS A 378 22.39 10.35 -16.83
N ILE A 379 23.35 10.45 -17.77
CA ILE A 379 24.70 9.93 -17.60
C ILE A 379 25.69 11.08 -17.60
N LYS A 380 26.61 11.08 -16.64
CA LYS A 380 27.67 12.08 -16.56
C LYS A 380 29.00 11.44 -16.24
N PHE A 381 30.04 11.87 -16.92
CA PHE A 381 31.41 11.55 -16.57
C PHE A 381 32.07 12.78 -15.95
N ILE A 382 32.75 12.59 -14.81
CA ILE A 382 33.49 13.63 -14.10
C ILE A 382 34.90 13.15 -13.80
N ASP A 383 35.74 14.08 -13.34
CA ASP A 383 37.12 13.80 -12.94
C ASP A 383 37.95 13.17 -14.06
N ASN A 384 37.95 13.80 -15.24
CA ASN A 384 38.59 13.27 -16.45
C ASN A 384 38.14 11.84 -16.77
N ASP A 385 36.82 11.63 -16.79
CA ASP A 385 36.17 10.34 -17.05
C ASP A 385 36.60 9.21 -16.10
N GLN A 386 37.05 9.52 -14.88
CA GLN A 386 37.35 8.51 -13.86
C GLN A 386 36.13 8.12 -13.02
N THR A 387 35.10 8.96 -12.98
CA THR A 387 33.86 8.68 -12.27
C THR A 387 32.66 8.84 -13.20
N ALA A 388 31.89 7.76 -13.36
CA ALA A 388 30.61 7.77 -14.07
C ALA A 388 29.46 7.95 -13.06
N ILE A 389 28.49 8.79 -13.38
CA ILE A 389 27.31 9.06 -12.57
C ILE A 389 26.08 8.72 -13.40
N LEU A 390 25.22 7.85 -12.87
CA LEU A 390 23.89 7.57 -13.41
C LEU A 390 22.84 8.20 -12.51
N ARG A 391 21.93 9.00 -13.08
CA ARG A 391 20.77 9.55 -12.36
C ARG A 391 19.54 8.73 -12.66
N THR A 392 18.91 8.20 -11.62
CA THR A 392 17.62 7.52 -11.73
C THR A 392 16.62 8.09 -10.74
N PHE A 393 15.44 8.46 -11.23
CA PHE A 393 14.42 9.19 -10.47
C PHE A 393 13.29 8.27 -9.94
N GLY A 394 13.41 6.97 -10.17
CA GLY A 394 12.44 5.95 -9.76
C GLY A 394 12.88 4.56 -10.20
N PHE A 395 12.19 3.54 -9.70
CA PHE A 395 12.30 2.16 -10.16
C PHE A 395 11.06 1.77 -10.95
N PHE A 396 11.19 1.55 -12.25
CA PHE A 396 10.06 1.38 -13.15
C PHE A 396 10.16 0.03 -13.88
N ASP A 397 8.99 -0.62 -14.01
CA ASP A 397 8.76 -1.74 -14.92
C ASP A 397 8.09 -1.19 -16.18
N GLY A 398 8.71 -1.42 -17.33
CA GLY A 398 8.06 -1.16 -18.60
C GLY A 398 7.06 -2.27 -18.94
N THR A 399 6.02 -1.95 -19.70
CA THR A 399 5.17 -2.98 -20.29
C THR A 399 5.96 -3.82 -21.30
N LYS A 400 5.48 -5.04 -21.60
CA LYS A 400 6.05 -5.91 -22.63
C LYS A 400 6.22 -5.18 -23.98
N GLU A 401 5.28 -4.31 -24.34
CA GLU A 401 5.38 -3.48 -25.56
C GLU A 401 6.45 -2.38 -25.43
N GLN A 402 6.52 -1.68 -24.30
CA GLN A 402 7.53 -0.65 -24.07
C GLN A 402 8.95 -1.23 -24.08
N ASN A 403 9.15 -2.42 -23.52
CA ASN A 403 10.44 -3.10 -23.43
C ASN A 403 10.97 -3.62 -24.78
N GLN A 404 10.14 -3.64 -25.82
CA GLN A 404 10.54 -3.96 -27.20
C GLN A 404 11.03 -2.73 -27.99
N LYS A 405 10.88 -1.51 -27.45
CA LYS A 405 11.26 -0.27 -28.14
C LYS A 405 12.76 0.01 -27.98
N ASN A 406 13.35 0.70 -28.97
CA ASN A 406 14.76 1.12 -28.93
C ASN A 406 15.07 2.08 -27.78
N ASP A 407 14.05 2.75 -27.22
CA ASP A 407 14.15 3.65 -26.08
C ASP A 407 13.52 3.07 -24.80
N ALA A 408 13.52 1.75 -24.65
CA ALA A 408 13.02 1.03 -23.47
C ALA A 408 13.57 1.58 -22.13
N TRP A 409 14.79 2.13 -22.12
CA TRP A 409 15.41 2.77 -20.94
C TRP A 409 14.57 3.92 -20.34
N LYS A 410 13.62 4.49 -21.09
CA LYS A 410 12.70 5.52 -20.58
C LYS A 410 11.60 4.95 -19.67
N TYR A 411 11.27 3.68 -19.86
CA TYR A 411 10.13 3.04 -19.23
C TYR A 411 10.56 1.99 -18.20
N ASP A 412 11.78 1.45 -18.34
CA ASP A 412 12.26 0.35 -17.52
C ASP A 412 13.69 0.59 -17.02
N THR A 413 13.87 0.51 -15.70
CA THR A 413 15.15 0.79 -15.04
C THR A 413 16.23 -0.22 -15.41
N TYR A 414 15.89 -1.48 -15.71
CA TYR A 414 16.86 -2.47 -16.16
C TYR A 414 17.52 -2.04 -17.47
N TYR A 415 16.72 -1.56 -18.43
CA TYR A 415 17.23 -1.08 -19.71
C TYR A 415 18.07 0.20 -19.57
N LEU A 416 17.72 1.07 -18.61
CA LEU A 416 18.55 2.24 -18.27
C LEU A 416 19.93 1.82 -17.74
N MET A 417 19.99 0.87 -16.82
CA MET A 417 21.25 0.31 -16.30
C MET A 417 22.07 -0.37 -17.39
N TYR A 418 21.41 -1.15 -18.25
CA TYR A 418 22.05 -1.84 -19.37
C TYR A 418 22.73 -0.86 -20.34
N GLU A 419 22.02 0.18 -20.78
CA GLU A 419 22.57 1.19 -21.68
C GLU A 419 23.64 2.07 -21.01
N PHE A 420 23.49 2.36 -19.72
CA PHE A 420 24.53 3.02 -18.93
C PHE A 420 25.83 2.21 -18.91
N MET A 421 25.75 0.89 -18.64
CA MET A 421 26.95 0.05 -18.59
C MET A 421 27.64 -0.09 -19.95
N LYS A 422 26.90 -0.03 -21.07
CA LYS A 422 27.51 0.06 -22.41
C LYS A 422 28.39 1.31 -22.55
N LYS A 423 27.87 2.48 -22.17
CA LYS A 423 28.63 3.74 -22.20
C LYS A 423 29.82 3.77 -21.24
N VAL A 424 29.70 3.15 -20.07
CA VAL A 424 30.82 3.02 -19.13
C VAL A 424 31.94 2.15 -19.72
N LYS A 425 31.61 1.04 -20.39
CA LYS A 425 32.59 0.15 -21.01
C LYS A 425 33.39 0.79 -22.15
N GLU A 426 32.83 1.79 -22.82
CA GLU A 426 33.52 2.58 -23.85
C GLU A 426 34.62 3.50 -23.27
N LYS A 427 34.68 3.64 -21.93
CA LYS A 427 35.59 4.54 -21.21
C LYS A 427 36.50 3.77 -20.26
N GLU A 428 37.67 3.34 -20.75
CA GLU A 428 38.66 2.58 -19.96
C GLU A 428 39.18 3.34 -18.71
N THR A 429 39.00 4.67 -18.67
CA THR A 429 39.43 5.51 -17.54
C THR A 429 38.54 5.38 -16.32
N VAL A 430 37.30 4.90 -16.46
CA VAL A 430 36.32 4.84 -15.37
C VAL A 430 36.78 3.86 -14.30
N LYS A 431 36.80 4.34 -13.05
CA LYS A 431 37.15 3.55 -11.85
C LYS A 431 36.04 3.55 -10.81
N ASN A 432 35.24 4.61 -10.77
CA ASN A 432 34.14 4.75 -9.83
C ASN A 432 32.82 4.90 -10.58
N ILE A 433 31.78 4.30 -10.04
CA ILE A 433 30.40 4.52 -10.47
C ILE A 433 29.60 5.06 -9.29
N LEU A 434 28.80 6.10 -9.54
CA LEU A 434 27.82 6.63 -8.60
C LEU A 434 26.41 6.50 -9.20
N VAL A 435 25.53 5.75 -8.53
CA VAL A 435 24.10 5.76 -8.85
C VAL A 435 23.43 6.79 -7.95
N ASP A 436 22.94 7.87 -8.54
CA ASP A 436 22.26 8.96 -7.85
C ASP A 436 20.79 8.61 -7.63
N LEU A 437 20.47 8.30 -6.37
CA LEU A 437 19.13 8.00 -5.85
C LEU A 437 18.58 9.17 -5.01
N SER A 438 19.23 10.33 -5.01
CA SER A 438 18.91 11.47 -4.13
C SER A 438 17.53 12.06 -4.37
N MET A 439 16.88 11.76 -5.49
CA MET A 439 15.50 12.16 -5.80
C MET A 439 14.62 10.96 -6.17
N ASN A 440 15.08 9.73 -5.88
CA ASN A 440 14.36 8.50 -6.20
C ASN A 440 13.39 8.12 -5.07
N GLY A 441 12.09 8.34 -5.31
CA GLY A 441 11.03 8.04 -4.33
C GLY A 441 10.63 6.56 -4.23
N GLY A 442 11.33 5.66 -4.93
CA GLY A 442 11.02 4.23 -5.00
C GLY A 442 10.34 3.83 -6.32
N GLY A 443 9.46 2.84 -6.23
CA GLY A 443 8.78 2.23 -7.38
C GLY A 443 8.73 0.72 -7.24
N SER A 444 8.94 0.00 -8.35
CA SER A 444 8.95 -1.47 -8.35
C SER A 444 10.15 -2.05 -7.60
N VAL A 445 9.87 -2.99 -6.69
CA VAL A 445 10.88 -3.76 -5.96
C VAL A 445 11.69 -4.63 -6.93
N TYR A 446 11.06 -5.24 -7.93
CA TYR A 446 11.78 -6.05 -8.91
C TYR A 446 12.66 -5.21 -9.84
N ALA A 447 12.20 -4.03 -10.28
CA ALA A 447 13.06 -3.10 -11.01
C ALA A 447 14.26 -2.64 -10.16
N MET A 448 14.07 -2.45 -8.85
CA MET A 448 15.15 -2.17 -7.91
C MET A 448 16.15 -3.33 -7.80
N ILE A 449 15.67 -4.57 -7.61
CA ILE A 449 16.52 -5.77 -7.54
C ILE A 449 17.34 -5.93 -8.82
N ARG A 450 16.71 -5.78 -9.99
CA ARG A 450 17.39 -5.83 -11.30
C ARG A 450 18.48 -4.77 -11.42
N ALA A 451 18.24 -3.56 -10.92
CA ALA A 451 19.24 -2.50 -10.93
C ALA A 451 20.45 -2.84 -10.03
N LEU A 452 20.20 -3.39 -8.83
CA LEU A 452 21.26 -3.83 -7.91
C LEU A 452 22.10 -4.98 -8.48
N GLY A 453 21.50 -5.86 -9.29
CA GLY A 453 22.22 -6.95 -9.95
C GLY A 453 23.33 -6.51 -10.90
N PHE A 454 23.31 -5.28 -11.44
CA PHE A 454 24.45 -4.74 -12.21
C PHE A 454 25.65 -4.37 -11.33
N MET A 455 25.46 -4.30 -10.01
CA MET A 455 26.48 -3.84 -9.08
C MET A 455 27.22 -5.01 -8.41
N THR A 456 26.73 -6.25 -8.54
CA THR A 456 27.32 -7.42 -7.91
C THR A 456 26.89 -8.73 -8.59
N ASN A 457 27.79 -9.73 -8.60
CA ASN A 457 27.44 -11.09 -8.99
C ASN A 457 26.82 -11.93 -7.85
N LYS A 458 26.72 -11.38 -6.63
CA LYS A 458 26.06 -12.09 -5.52
C LYS A 458 24.54 -12.06 -5.71
N GLN A 459 23.86 -13.12 -5.27
CA GLN A 459 22.41 -13.10 -5.15
C GLN A 459 21.95 -11.92 -4.31
N ILE A 460 21.06 -11.09 -4.86
CA ILE A 460 20.46 -9.98 -4.14
C ILE A 460 19.51 -10.55 -3.08
N LEU A 461 19.74 -10.17 -1.82
CA LEU A 461 18.96 -10.63 -0.68
C LEU A 461 17.86 -9.63 -0.37
N ASN A 462 16.65 -9.89 -0.85
CA ASN A 462 15.48 -9.08 -0.54
C ASN A 462 14.72 -9.70 0.65
N ARG A 463 14.71 -9.01 1.79
CA ARG A 463 14.05 -9.48 3.02
C ARG A 463 12.75 -8.72 3.26
N GLU A 464 11.70 -9.49 3.54
CA GLU A 464 10.38 -8.97 3.85
C GLU A 464 9.82 -9.66 5.10
N TYR A 465 8.99 -8.94 5.84
CA TYR A 465 8.28 -9.43 7.00
C TYR A 465 6.82 -9.01 6.88
N ASN A 466 5.93 -9.98 6.90
CA ASN A 466 4.50 -9.72 6.83
C ASN A 466 3.90 -9.73 8.23
N GLU A 467 3.48 -8.55 8.69
CA GLU A 467 2.96 -8.34 10.04
C GLU A 467 1.63 -9.05 10.32
N LEU A 468 0.87 -9.37 9.27
CA LEU A 468 -0.45 -9.99 9.42
C LEU A 468 -0.34 -11.50 9.67
N ASN A 469 0.52 -12.20 8.92
CA ASN A 469 0.74 -13.63 9.09
C ASN A 469 2.00 -13.98 9.90
N LYS A 470 2.83 -12.99 10.27
CA LYS A 470 4.10 -13.14 11.00
C LYS A 470 5.06 -14.10 10.27
N ILE A 471 5.16 -13.94 8.95
CA ILE A 471 6.10 -14.66 8.09
C ILE A 471 7.24 -13.73 7.69
N ALA A 472 8.47 -14.18 7.94
CA ALA A 472 9.66 -13.58 7.37
C ALA A 472 10.01 -14.32 6.07
N SER A 473 10.27 -13.58 5.00
CA SER A 473 10.66 -14.13 3.71
C SER A 473 11.95 -13.51 3.19
N ILE A 474 12.74 -14.33 2.50
CA ILE A 474 13.93 -13.91 1.78
C ILE A 474 13.73 -14.34 0.33
N THR A 475 13.71 -13.35 -0.57
CA THR A 475 13.83 -13.59 -2.00
C THR A 475 15.30 -13.40 -2.38
N LYS A 476 15.92 -14.46 -2.89
CA LYS A 476 17.30 -14.45 -3.40
C LYS A 476 17.23 -14.35 -4.92
N ALA A 477 17.78 -13.28 -5.48
CA ALA A 477 17.67 -13.01 -6.90
C ALA A 477 19.03 -13.02 -7.60
N ASN A 478 19.16 -13.83 -8.65
CA ASN A 478 20.17 -13.66 -9.68
C ASN A 478 19.61 -12.77 -10.79
N VAL A 479 20.44 -11.91 -11.37
CA VAL A 479 20.03 -10.96 -12.41
C VAL A 479 20.82 -11.20 -13.69
N ASP A 480 20.11 -11.40 -14.81
CA ASP A 480 20.75 -11.45 -16.12
C ASP A 480 21.06 -10.03 -16.60
N THR A 481 22.29 -9.57 -16.41
CA THR A 481 22.75 -8.24 -16.82
C THR A 481 23.16 -8.13 -18.29
N GLN A 482 23.12 -9.24 -19.04
CA GLN A 482 23.62 -9.35 -20.42
C GLN A 482 22.52 -9.63 -21.44
N LYS A 483 21.28 -9.87 -21.01
CA LYS A 483 20.14 -10.25 -21.88
C LYS A 483 20.42 -11.54 -22.66
N SER A 484 21.07 -12.51 -22.00
CA SER A 484 21.43 -13.78 -22.61
C SER A 484 20.63 -14.97 -22.10
N ASP A 485 19.82 -14.79 -21.06
CA ASP A 485 19.10 -15.85 -20.32
C ASP A 485 20.03 -16.90 -19.67
N GLU A 486 21.33 -16.65 -19.62
CA GLU A 486 22.34 -17.58 -19.07
C GLU A 486 22.85 -17.16 -17.69
N PHE A 487 22.40 -16.00 -17.16
CA PHE A 487 22.79 -15.46 -15.84
C PHE A 487 24.31 -15.47 -15.60
N LYS A 488 25.09 -15.20 -16.65
CA LYS A 488 26.55 -15.26 -16.61
C LYS A 488 27.13 -14.15 -15.72
N PRO A 489 28.11 -14.48 -14.85
CA PRO A 489 28.81 -13.47 -14.08
C PRO A 489 29.43 -12.39 -14.98
N HIS A 490 29.36 -11.15 -14.53
CA HIS A 490 30.04 -10.00 -15.14
C HIS A 490 31.28 -9.61 -14.33
N ASP A 491 32.11 -8.70 -14.83
CA ASP A 491 33.29 -8.20 -14.11
C ASP A 491 33.10 -6.79 -13.51
N TYR A 492 31.87 -6.27 -13.50
CA TYR A 492 31.59 -4.88 -13.10
C TYR A 492 31.94 -4.58 -11.64
N ASP A 493 31.70 -5.52 -10.73
CA ASP A 493 32.00 -5.39 -9.29
C ASP A 493 33.50 -5.52 -8.97
N GLN A 494 34.28 -6.11 -9.88
CA GLN A 494 35.74 -6.18 -9.80
C GLN A 494 36.43 -4.97 -10.44
N LYS A 495 35.85 -4.44 -11.52
CA LYS A 495 36.41 -3.31 -12.29
C LYS A 495 36.08 -1.95 -11.70
N TYR A 496 34.89 -1.78 -11.12
CA TYR A 496 34.38 -0.48 -10.69
C TYR A 496 34.08 -0.46 -9.20
N LYS A 497 34.42 0.65 -8.56
CA LYS A 497 33.98 0.95 -7.19
C LYS A 497 32.59 1.58 -7.24
N TRP A 498 31.59 0.84 -6.79
CA TRP A 498 30.20 1.28 -6.76
C TRP A 498 29.89 2.15 -5.55
N ASN A 499 29.11 3.20 -5.77
CA ASN A 499 28.64 4.13 -4.75
C ASN A 499 27.18 4.49 -5.05
N ILE A 500 26.41 4.85 -4.03
CA ILE A 500 25.08 5.44 -4.18
C ILE A 500 24.98 6.78 -3.45
N LEU A 501 24.31 7.76 -4.06
CA LEU A 501 23.99 9.03 -3.43
C LEU A 501 22.53 8.99 -2.96
N VAL A 502 22.32 9.21 -1.66
CA VAL A 502 20.99 9.11 -1.03
C VAL A 502 20.61 10.38 -0.28
N SER A 503 19.31 10.55 -0.03
CA SER A 503 18.72 11.72 0.63
C SER A 503 17.46 11.35 1.41
N LEU A 504 16.88 12.32 2.13
CA LEU A 504 15.52 12.16 2.68
C LEU A 504 14.48 11.75 1.62
N ASN A 505 14.70 12.08 0.34
CA ASN A 505 13.83 11.72 -0.78
C ASN A 505 14.14 10.36 -1.42
N THR A 506 15.20 9.67 -0.98
CA THR A 506 15.40 8.23 -1.23
C THR A 506 14.42 7.46 -0.34
N PHE A 507 13.32 6.96 -0.89
CA PHE A 507 12.18 6.46 -0.11
C PHE A 507 11.63 5.13 -0.69
N SER A 508 10.84 4.38 0.09
CA SER A 508 10.14 3.17 -0.35
C SER A 508 11.12 2.13 -0.94
N ALA A 509 10.88 1.59 -2.14
CA ALA A 509 11.79 0.64 -2.79
C ALA A 509 13.25 1.16 -2.89
N ALA A 510 13.48 2.48 -2.97
CA ALA A 510 14.84 3.03 -2.96
C ALA A 510 15.49 2.99 -1.57
N ASN A 511 14.69 3.16 -0.52
CA ASN A 511 15.14 2.94 0.86
C ASN A 511 15.45 1.46 1.11
N GLN A 512 14.59 0.54 0.64
CA GLN A 512 14.83 -0.90 0.66
C GLN A 512 16.11 -1.28 -0.10
N GLY A 513 16.29 -0.78 -1.32
CA GLY A 513 17.53 -0.99 -2.08
C GLY A 513 18.77 -0.45 -1.36
N THR A 514 18.65 0.70 -0.68
CA THR A 514 19.74 1.25 0.15
C THR A 514 20.04 0.33 1.35
N SER A 515 19.02 -0.25 1.98
CA SER A 515 19.17 -1.22 3.06
C SER A 515 19.92 -2.47 2.61
N ILE A 516 19.55 -3.02 1.43
CA ILE A 516 20.20 -4.18 0.82
C ILE A 516 21.66 -3.87 0.49
N VAL A 517 21.93 -2.71 -0.12
CA VAL A 517 23.30 -2.26 -0.41
C VAL A 517 24.15 -2.20 0.85
N LYS A 518 23.59 -1.67 1.96
CA LYS A 518 24.26 -1.59 3.25
C LYS A 518 24.52 -2.97 3.84
N GLU A 519 23.52 -3.85 3.86
CA GLU A 519 23.61 -5.21 4.41
C GLU A 519 24.66 -6.05 3.67
N MET A 520 24.63 -6.00 2.34
CA MET A 520 25.47 -6.85 1.50
C MET A 520 26.85 -6.24 1.19
N GLY A 521 27.06 -4.96 1.51
CA GLY A 521 28.30 -4.23 1.20
C GLY A 521 28.53 -4.08 -0.30
N ILE A 522 27.47 -3.95 -1.11
CA ILE A 522 27.54 -3.87 -2.58
C ILE A 522 28.21 -2.57 -3.05
N ALA A 523 27.96 -1.48 -2.33
CA ALA A 523 28.44 -0.15 -2.67
C ALA A 523 28.62 0.69 -1.41
N LYS A 524 29.41 1.77 -1.51
CA LYS A 524 29.48 2.78 -0.45
C LYS A 524 28.32 3.78 -0.59
N ILE A 525 27.79 4.23 0.53
CA ILE A 525 26.63 5.11 0.60
C ILE A 525 27.09 6.51 1.02
N ILE A 526 26.84 7.52 0.20
CA ILE A 526 27.11 8.92 0.52
C ILE A 526 25.81 9.73 0.50
N GLY A 527 25.76 10.86 1.20
CA GLY A 527 24.60 11.76 1.16
C GLY A 527 24.00 12.04 2.53
N GLN A 528 22.69 11.97 2.63
CA GLN A 528 21.91 12.15 3.85
C GLN A 528 21.09 10.90 4.13
N LYS A 529 20.65 10.71 5.39
CA LYS A 529 19.80 9.58 5.76
C LYS A 529 18.59 9.47 4.83
N THR A 530 18.26 8.24 4.42
CA THR A 530 17.09 7.99 3.57
C THR A 530 15.78 8.36 4.27
N GLY A 531 14.70 8.53 3.50
CA GLY A 531 13.38 8.83 4.02
C GLY A 531 12.61 7.64 4.61
N GLY A 532 13.21 6.45 4.66
CA GLY A 532 12.48 5.29 5.13
C GLY A 532 11.40 4.84 4.16
N GLY A 533 10.25 4.43 4.69
CA GLY A 533 9.19 3.75 3.94
C GLY A 533 9.55 2.29 3.78
N MET A 534 9.10 1.46 4.71
CA MET A 534 9.35 0.02 4.69
C MET A 534 8.19 -0.80 4.12
N SER A 535 6.95 -0.33 4.27
CA SER A 535 5.78 -1.09 3.83
C SER A 535 5.53 -0.96 2.33
N ALA A 536 5.04 -2.02 1.69
CA ALA A 536 4.34 -1.88 0.42
C ALA A 536 3.05 -1.05 0.62
N VAL A 537 2.57 -0.38 -0.44
CA VAL A 537 1.34 0.42 -0.41
C VAL A 537 0.09 -0.44 -0.62
N PHE A 538 -0.97 -0.14 0.11
CA PHE A 538 -2.22 -0.91 0.12
C PHE A 538 -3.43 0.03 -0.06
N PRO A 539 -3.93 0.21 -1.29
CA PRO A 539 -5.10 1.02 -1.56
C PRO A 539 -6.39 0.26 -1.19
N ILE A 540 -7.22 0.89 -0.37
CA ILE A 540 -8.56 0.42 -0.01
C ILE A 540 -9.62 1.43 -0.41
N THR A 541 -10.84 0.94 -0.55
CA THR A 541 -12.02 1.76 -0.84
C THR A 541 -13.12 1.51 0.19
N PHE A 542 -13.78 2.57 0.62
CA PHE A 542 -14.89 2.50 1.57
C PHE A 542 -16.26 2.50 0.87
N ASN A 543 -17.35 2.24 1.61
CA ASN A 543 -18.71 2.17 1.07
C ASN A 543 -19.18 3.49 0.46
N ASP A 544 -18.66 4.61 0.97
CA ASP A 544 -18.90 5.94 0.43
C ASP A 544 -17.97 6.29 -0.73
N GLY A 545 -17.16 5.37 -1.24
CA GLY A 545 -16.27 5.60 -2.38
C GLY A 545 -15.07 6.46 -2.07
N THR A 546 -14.77 6.73 -0.80
CA THR A 546 -13.47 7.28 -0.39
C THR A 546 -12.37 6.24 -0.66
N THR A 547 -11.22 6.72 -1.13
CA THR A 547 -10.02 5.90 -1.37
C THR A 547 -8.94 6.30 -0.38
N LEU A 548 -8.40 5.33 0.33
CA LEU A 548 -7.28 5.49 1.25
C LEU A 548 -6.18 4.52 0.81
N THR A 549 -4.97 5.02 0.58
CA THR A 549 -3.78 4.15 0.55
C THR A 549 -3.19 4.12 1.94
N MET A 550 -2.78 2.94 2.41
CA MET A 550 -2.08 2.77 3.68
C MET A 550 -0.83 1.91 3.55
N SER A 551 0.04 1.97 4.55
CA SER A 551 1.13 1.01 4.73
C SER A 551 0.58 -0.40 4.94
N SER A 552 0.84 -1.31 4.00
CA SER A 552 0.41 -2.71 4.04
C SER A 552 1.14 -3.51 5.12
N PRO A 553 0.69 -4.72 5.47
CA PRO A 553 1.40 -5.61 6.40
C PRO A 553 2.75 -6.09 5.86
N ASN A 554 2.99 -6.03 4.56
CA ASN A 554 4.24 -6.48 3.97
C ASN A 554 5.31 -5.38 4.08
N ASN A 555 6.27 -5.59 4.97
CA ASN A 555 7.34 -4.66 5.29
C ASN A 555 8.68 -5.19 4.79
N ALA A 556 9.44 -4.37 4.07
CA ALA A 556 10.86 -4.59 3.87
C ALA A 556 11.60 -4.47 5.20
N VAL A 557 12.55 -5.36 5.45
CA VAL A 557 13.34 -5.39 6.70
C VAL A 557 14.81 -5.60 6.41
N GLN A 558 15.68 -5.35 7.40
CA GLN A 558 17.12 -5.54 7.29
C GLN A 558 17.60 -6.67 8.21
N GLY A 559 18.50 -7.51 7.71
CA GLY A 559 19.14 -8.56 8.51
C GLY A 559 18.21 -9.71 8.92
N GLU A 560 18.79 -10.69 9.61
CA GLU A 560 18.06 -11.89 10.08
C GLU A 560 17.13 -11.62 11.28
N ASP A 561 17.31 -10.48 11.95
CA ASP A 561 16.51 -10.00 13.08
C ASP A 561 15.32 -9.13 12.64
N ASN A 562 15.06 -9.04 11.33
CA ASN A 562 13.95 -8.28 10.74
C ASN A 562 13.93 -6.81 11.21
N LYS A 563 15.10 -6.16 11.28
CA LYS A 563 15.21 -4.78 11.74
C LYS A 563 14.41 -3.83 10.83
N GLU A 564 13.65 -2.94 11.46
CA GLU A 564 12.86 -1.93 10.75
C GLU A 564 13.74 -0.97 9.94
N ILE A 565 13.25 -0.61 8.75
CA ILE A 565 13.87 0.39 7.88
C ILE A 565 12.96 1.58 7.62
N GLU A 566 11.84 1.69 8.36
CA GLU A 566 10.89 2.80 8.29
C GLU A 566 11.54 4.12 8.74
N SER A 567 12.50 4.05 9.66
CA SER A 567 13.29 5.19 10.12
C SER A 567 14.35 5.67 9.12
N GLY A 568 14.56 4.95 8.02
CA GLY A 568 15.60 5.20 7.03
C GLY A 568 16.98 4.64 7.39
N ILE A 569 17.88 4.66 6.41
CA ILE A 569 19.24 4.10 6.40
C ILE A 569 20.25 5.23 6.41
N ASP A 570 21.22 5.17 7.32
CA ASP A 570 22.30 6.14 7.44
C ASP A 570 23.41 5.91 6.39
N PRO A 571 23.94 6.99 5.77
CA PRO A 571 25.03 6.89 4.81
C PRO A 571 26.36 6.52 5.52
N ASP A 572 27.31 5.99 4.76
CA ASP A 572 28.70 5.80 5.22
C ASP A 572 29.44 7.13 5.34
N TYR A 573 29.06 8.12 4.51
CA TYR A 573 29.60 9.48 4.56
C TYR A 573 28.51 10.52 4.39
N GLN A 574 28.37 11.39 5.39
CA GLN A 574 27.44 12.51 5.34
C GLN A 574 27.95 13.59 4.37
N LEU A 575 27.16 13.89 3.35
CA LEU A 575 27.38 14.97 2.39
C LEU A 575 26.23 15.97 2.50
N ASP A 576 26.53 17.26 2.62
CA ASP A 576 25.49 18.30 2.72
C ASP A 576 24.67 18.41 1.42
N TYR A 577 23.37 18.70 1.52
CA TYR A 577 22.51 18.86 0.33
C TYR A 577 23.00 19.91 -0.68
N LYS A 578 23.66 20.98 -0.20
CA LYS A 578 24.23 22.02 -1.07
C LYS A 578 25.33 21.48 -2.01
N ASP A 579 25.94 20.36 -1.64
CA ASP A 579 27.10 19.77 -2.32
C ASP A 579 26.71 18.60 -3.26
N PHE A 580 25.43 18.21 -3.32
CA PHE A 580 24.95 17.06 -4.11
C PHE A 580 25.19 17.19 -5.62
N TYR A 581 25.36 18.42 -6.12
CA TYR A 581 25.60 18.69 -7.54
C TYR A 581 26.93 19.42 -7.79
N ASP A 582 27.83 19.39 -6.79
CA ASP A 582 29.22 19.84 -6.89
C ASP A 582 30.14 18.64 -7.17
N ASP A 583 30.71 18.61 -8.37
CA ASP A 583 31.55 17.49 -8.84
C ASP A 583 32.80 17.29 -7.96
N ASN A 584 33.37 18.36 -7.41
CA ASN A 584 34.54 18.26 -6.52
C ASN A 584 34.15 17.71 -5.16
N ALA A 585 32.98 18.10 -4.64
CA ALA A 585 32.47 17.58 -3.38
C ALA A 585 32.13 16.09 -3.48
N ILE A 586 31.43 15.67 -4.55
CA ILE A 586 31.15 14.26 -4.85
C ILE A 586 32.45 13.46 -4.94
N LYS A 587 33.43 13.95 -5.72
CA LYS A 587 34.73 13.30 -5.85
C LYS A 587 35.41 13.11 -4.49
N LYS A 588 35.41 14.13 -3.63
CA LYS A 588 36.01 14.06 -2.29
C LYS A 588 35.27 13.05 -1.40
N ALA A 589 33.94 13.02 -1.44
CA ALA A 589 33.14 12.06 -0.69
C ALA A 589 33.43 10.62 -1.12
N ILE A 590 33.42 10.33 -2.43
CA ILE A 590 33.76 9.02 -3.00
C ILE A 590 35.18 8.61 -2.61
N ALA A 591 36.14 9.54 -2.68
CA ALA A 591 37.51 9.25 -2.28
C ALA A 591 37.67 8.98 -0.78
N ALA A 592 36.82 9.57 0.08
CA ALA A 592 36.85 9.34 1.52
C ALA A 592 36.35 7.93 1.87
N VAL A 593 35.21 7.51 1.31
CA VAL A 593 34.62 6.19 1.60
C VAL A 593 35.36 5.02 0.96
N ASN A 594 36.08 5.25 -0.13
CA ASN A 594 36.84 4.20 -0.83
C ASN A 594 38.29 4.04 -0.34
N LYS A 595 38.71 4.83 0.66
CA LYS A 595 39.98 4.67 1.40
C LYS A 595 39.82 3.83 2.67
N GLN A 596 38.59 3.59 3.10
CA GLN A 596 38.19 2.77 4.25
C GLN A 596 37.72 1.40 3.75
#